data_AF-A0A645BDP8-F1
#
_entry.id   AF-A0A645BDP8-F1
#
_cell.length_a   1.000
_cell.length_b   1.000
_cell.length_c   1.000
_cell.angle_alpha   90.00
_cell.angle_beta   90.00
_cell.angle_gamma   90.00
#
_symmetry.space_group_name_H-M   'P 1'
#
loop_
_entity.id
_entity.type
_entity.pdbx_description
1 polymer ?
#
loop_
_entity_poly.entity_id
_entity_poly.type
_entity_poly.pdbx_seq_one_letter_code
_entity_poly.pdbx_strand_id
1 'polypeptide(L)'
;MGDFNEIKDKLVNANVYFGREPIMDCLAQGANTVLTGRAADSAMFLAPLAYEFGWKDGDLDNLARGIMAGHLLECGGQGSGGNFEYDWRGVPDMDRLGFPIAELTEDDFHITKAPDCGGLISEQSCKEQFLYEVHDPANYVTPDVTVDISRATLTQSGDNRVRVGGVKGKAKPDQLKLCLGYHAGYKVVTYLSFAWPDAYEKAQYAGDILMKKMKRKGMRYEDLRIDYVGLNALHLDVAEVDEDLIRRMNEVILRIAIRTKEKTDAQLIIPEISPLQLNGPPGASFFGGRAHVTDVIGLWPTLIPRDAVRLESHILEVV
;
A
#
# COMPACT_ATOMS: atom_id res chain seq x y z
N MET A 1 -17.92 -6.73 10.70
CA MET A 1 -17.54 -7.57 9.54
C MET A 1 -18.82 -8.16 8.96
N GLY A 2 -18.87 -8.51 7.67
CA GLY A 2 -20.06 -9.11 7.05
C GLY A 2 -20.31 -10.54 7.54
N ASP A 3 -21.14 -11.31 6.82
CA ASP A 3 -21.28 -12.76 7.03
C ASP A 3 -20.29 -13.54 6.12
N PHE A 4 -19.45 -14.39 6.73
CA PHE A 4 -18.47 -15.21 6.00
C PHE A 4 -19.14 -16.16 4.99
N ASN A 5 -20.37 -16.61 5.26
CA ASN A 5 -21.10 -17.49 4.37
C ASN A 5 -21.41 -16.84 3.01
N GLU A 6 -21.45 -15.50 2.93
CA GLU A 6 -21.70 -14.77 1.68
C GLU A 6 -20.53 -14.81 0.70
N ILE A 7 -19.32 -15.09 1.20
CA ILE A 7 -18.06 -15.08 0.42
C ILE A 7 -17.45 -16.46 0.25
N LYS A 8 -17.87 -17.46 1.03
CA LYS A 8 -17.26 -18.79 1.10
C LYS A 8 -17.07 -19.44 -0.28
N ASP A 9 -18.11 -19.43 -1.11
CA ASP A 9 -18.09 -20.07 -2.43
C ASP A 9 -17.43 -19.18 -3.52
N LYS A 10 -16.95 -17.99 -3.13
CA LYS A 10 -16.29 -17.01 -4.02
C LYS A 10 -14.81 -16.83 -3.67
N LEU A 11 -14.30 -17.56 -2.69
CA LEU A 11 -12.90 -17.48 -2.27
C LEU A 11 -11.99 -17.84 -3.44
N VAL A 12 -10.99 -16.99 -3.69
CA VAL A 12 -9.96 -17.20 -4.72
C VAL A 12 -8.59 -17.46 -4.11
N ASN A 13 -8.33 -16.96 -2.91
CA ASN A 13 -7.08 -17.21 -2.19
C ASN A 13 -7.25 -17.06 -0.68
N ALA A 14 -6.31 -17.64 0.06
CA ALA A 14 -6.16 -17.48 1.50
C ALA A 14 -4.67 -17.28 1.79
N ASN A 15 -4.32 -16.11 2.34
CA ASN A 15 -2.93 -15.75 2.60
C ASN A 15 -2.76 -15.43 4.09
N VAL A 16 -1.97 -16.26 4.77
CA VAL A 16 -1.58 -16.00 6.17
C VAL A 16 -0.29 -15.20 6.16
N TYR A 17 -0.26 -14.11 6.92
CA TYR A 17 0.96 -13.38 7.22
C TYR A 17 1.74 -14.12 8.29
N PHE A 18 2.88 -14.71 7.93
CA PHE A 18 3.73 -15.48 8.83
C PHE A 18 5.05 -14.78 9.13
N GLY A 19 5.72 -15.25 10.19
CA GLY A 19 6.93 -14.65 10.72
C GLY A 19 8.23 -15.17 10.11
N ARG A 20 9.31 -15.01 10.85
CA ARG A 20 10.68 -15.31 10.38
C ARG A 20 10.99 -16.80 10.24
N GLU A 21 10.22 -17.67 10.91
CA GLU A 21 10.64 -19.06 11.16
C GLU A 21 11.00 -19.84 9.87
N PRO A 22 10.17 -19.85 8.81
CA PRO A 22 10.49 -20.61 7.59
C PRO A 22 11.70 -20.04 6.83
N ILE A 23 11.92 -18.73 6.92
CA ILE A 23 13.07 -18.08 6.28
C ILE A 23 14.35 -18.47 7.02
N MET A 24 14.32 -18.47 8.36
CA MET A 24 15.44 -18.95 9.18
C MET A 24 15.75 -20.43 8.92
N ASP A 25 14.73 -21.28 8.75
CA ASP A 25 14.93 -22.70 8.42
C ASP A 25 15.65 -22.87 7.08
N CYS A 26 15.32 -22.06 6.06
CA CYS A 26 16.02 -22.06 4.78
C CYS A 26 17.49 -21.60 4.94
N LEU A 27 17.74 -20.53 5.71
CA LEU A 27 19.09 -20.04 5.97
C LEU A 27 19.95 -21.09 6.71
N ALA A 28 19.37 -21.78 7.70
CA ALA A 28 20.04 -22.86 8.43
C ALA A 28 20.41 -24.05 7.54
N GLN A 29 19.68 -24.27 6.45
CA GLN A 29 19.99 -25.28 5.43
C GLN A 29 21.00 -24.79 4.38
N GLY A 30 21.54 -23.58 4.53
CA GLY A 30 22.54 -23.01 3.63
C GLY A 30 21.97 -22.35 2.36
N ALA A 31 20.68 -22.00 2.35
CA ALA A 31 20.07 -21.35 1.19
C ALA A 31 20.74 -19.99 0.88
N ASN A 32 21.16 -19.80 -0.37
CA ASN A 32 21.70 -18.51 -0.83
C ASN A 32 20.61 -17.51 -1.25
N THR A 33 19.41 -18.00 -1.56
CA THR A 33 18.26 -17.20 -1.95
C THR A 33 17.00 -17.87 -1.40
N VAL A 34 16.14 -17.09 -0.76
CA VAL A 34 14.87 -17.57 -0.20
C VAL A 34 13.72 -16.94 -0.99
N LEU A 35 12.92 -17.79 -1.63
CA LEU A 35 11.64 -17.38 -2.22
C LEU A 35 10.54 -17.69 -1.20
N THR A 36 9.95 -16.64 -0.63
CA THR A 36 8.92 -16.78 0.41
C THR A 36 7.54 -16.39 -0.12
N GLY A 37 6.50 -16.89 0.55
CA GLY A 37 5.10 -16.52 0.29
C GLY A 37 4.74 -15.20 0.96
N ARG A 38 3.60 -15.17 1.64
CA ARG A 38 3.14 -14.00 2.41
C ARG A 38 3.80 -13.93 3.79
N ALA A 39 5.14 -13.91 3.83
CA ALA A 39 5.84 -13.49 5.04
C ALA A 39 5.47 -12.03 5.35
N ALA A 40 5.51 -11.63 6.61
CA ALA A 40 5.51 -10.20 6.93
C ALA A 40 6.73 -9.54 6.27
N ASP A 41 6.55 -8.35 5.72
CA ASP A 41 7.59 -7.62 5.00
C ASP A 41 8.83 -7.42 5.89
N SER A 42 8.63 -7.02 7.15
CA SER A 42 9.69 -6.93 8.17
C SER A 42 10.36 -8.28 8.48
N ALA A 43 9.67 -9.41 8.33
CA ALA A 43 10.24 -10.74 8.61
C ALA A 43 11.35 -11.12 7.63
N MET A 44 11.31 -10.57 6.40
CA MET A 44 12.37 -10.76 5.40
C MET A 44 13.72 -10.17 5.85
N PHE A 45 13.69 -9.15 6.71
CA PHE A 45 14.87 -8.52 7.30
C PHE A 45 15.18 -9.07 8.69
N LEU A 46 14.16 -9.35 9.49
CA LEU A 46 14.32 -9.94 10.81
C LEU A 46 14.98 -11.32 10.74
N ALA A 47 14.58 -12.18 9.80
CA ALA A 47 15.08 -13.55 9.70
C ALA A 47 16.61 -13.63 9.55
N PRO A 48 17.27 -12.94 8.59
CA PRO A 48 18.72 -12.96 8.49
C PRO A 48 19.42 -12.34 9.71
N LEU A 49 18.86 -11.27 10.30
CA LEU A 49 19.42 -10.69 11.53
C LEU A 49 19.36 -11.68 12.71
N ALA A 50 18.18 -12.27 12.95
CA ALA A 50 18.00 -13.24 14.02
C ALA A 50 18.83 -14.51 13.82
N TYR A 51 19.03 -14.93 12.57
CA TYR A 51 19.90 -16.06 12.22
C TYR A 51 21.37 -15.75 12.52
N GLU A 52 21.89 -14.61 12.04
CA GLU A 52 23.29 -14.23 12.20
C GLU A 52 23.65 -13.93 13.66
N PHE A 53 22.82 -13.17 14.37
CA PHE A 53 23.04 -12.85 15.79
C PHE A 53 22.59 -13.97 16.75
N GLY A 54 21.98 -15.05 16.24
CA GLY A 54 21.52 -16.18 17.04
C GLY A 54 20.37 -15.85 18.02
N TRP A 55 19.58 -14.81 17.76
CA TRP A 55 18.47 -14.38 18.61
C TRP A 55 17.43 -15.48 18.82
N LYS A 56 17.02 -15.67 20.08
CA LYS A 56 16.03 -16.69 20.47
C LYS A 56 14.65 -16.06 20.59
N ASP A 57 13.61 -16.89 20.61
CA ASP A 57 12.21 -16.44 20.77
C ASP A 57 11.95 -15.59 22.03
N GLY A 58 12.75 -15.77 23.08
CA GLY A 58 12.67 -14.97 24.31
C GLY A 58 13.39 -13.62 24.24
N ASP A 59 14.18 -13.36 23.20
CA ASP A 59 14.94 -12.12 23.02
C ASP A 59 14.09 -11.02 22.38
N LEU A 60 12.98 -10.70 23.06
CA LEU A 60 11.90 -9.90 22.49
C LEU A 60 12.36 -8.52 22.03
N ASP A 61 13.28 -7.89 22.77
CA ASP A 61 13.78 -6.56 22.43
C ASP A 61 14.63 -6.57 21.16
N ASN A 62 15.50 -7.57 20.97
CA ASN A 62 16.28 -7.68 19.75
C ASN A 62 15.42 -8.09 18.55
N LEU A 63 14.44 -8.97 18.76
CA LEU A 63 13.45 -9.28 17.72
C LEU A 63 12.68 -8.01 17.31
N ALA A 64 12.25 -7.19 18.27
CA ALA A 64 11.59 -5.92 18.00
C ALA A 64 12.51 -4.93 17.25
N ARG A 65 13.80 -4.85 17.61
CA ARG A 65 14.80 -4.06 16.86
C ARG A 65 14.92 -4.52 15.42
N GLY A 66 15.03 -5.84 15.18
CA GLY A 66 15.10 -6.40 13.84
C GLY A 66 13.85 -6.13 13.00
N ILE A 67 12.67 -6.14 13.63
CA ILE A 67 11.42 -5.77 12.96
C ILE A 67 11.41 -4.30 12.58
N MET A 68 11.81 -3.40 13.48
CA MET A 68 11.87 -1.97 13.14
C MET A 68 12.99 -1.63 12.14
N ALA A 69 14.07 -2.42 12.10
CA ALA A 69 15.02 -2.37 11.00
C ALA A 69 14.31 -2.73 9.68
N GLY A 70 13.61 -3.87 9.62
CA GLY A 70 12.81 -4.22 8.45
C GLY A 70 11.78 -3.17 8.05
N HIS A 71 11.06 -2.61 9.01
CA HIS A 71 10.06 -1.56 8.78
C HIS A 71 10.66 -0.26 8.22
N LEU A 72 11.90 0.09 8.58
CA LEU A 72 12.61 1.23 7.99
C LEU A 72 13.23 0.93 6.62
N LEU A 73 13.37 -0.35 6.27
CA LEU A 73 13.94 -0.81 4.99
C LEU A 73 12.88 -1.22 3.95
N GLU A 74 11.65 -1.53 4.38
CA GLU A 74 10.54 -1.84 3.49
C GLU A 74 10.01 -0.58 2.78
N CYS A 75 9.05 -0.76 1.87
CA CYS A 75 8.47 0.32 1.05
C CYS A 75 9.49 1.09 0.17
N GLY A 76 10.70 0.57 -0.01
CA GLY A 76 11.70 1.10 -0.95
C GLY A 76 12.52 2.25 -0.36
N GLY A 77 12.47 3.43 -0.98
CA GLY A 77 13.30 4.59 -0.59
C GLY A 77 12.68 5.52 0.44
N GLN A 78 11.60 5.13 1.13
CA GLN A 78 10.85 6.07 1.99
C GLN A 78 11.69 6.57 3.18
N GLY A 79 12.39 5.67 3.87
CA GLY A 79 13.34 6.03 4.93
C GLY A 79 14.52 6.89 4.47
N SER A 80 14.75 7.01 3.14
CA SER A 80 15.84 7.75 2.52
C SER A 80 15.41 8.98 1.70
N GLY A 81 14.22 9.52 1.98
CA GLY A 81 13.73 10.75 1.37
C GLY A 81 12.63 10.55 0.31
N GLY A 82 12.27 9.30 0.00
CA GLY A 82 11.03 9.02 -0.73
C GLY A 82 9.81 9.30 0.16
N ASN A 83 8.69 9.76 -0.41
CA ASN A 83 7.48 10.09 0.35
C ASN A 83 7.74 11.02 1.57
N PHE A 84 8.75 11.88 1.47
CA PHE A 84 9.24 12.72 2.57
C PHE A 84 8.51 14.05 2.61
N GLU A 85 7.38 14.12 3.29
CA GLU A 85 6.47 15.27 3.23
C GLU A 85 7.11 16.54 3.79
N TYR A 86 7.92 16.42 4.86
CA TYR A 86 8.53 17.57 5.52
C TYR A 86 9.39 18.44 4.60
N ASP A 87 10.19 17.86 3.70
CA ASP A 87 11.05 18.61 2.76
C ASP A 87 11.35 17.81 1.47
N TRP A 88 10.32 17.35 0.76
CA TRP A 88 10.51 16.57 -0.47
C TRP A 88 11.31 17.32 -1.57
N ARG A 89 11.29 18.65 -1.57
CA ARG A 89 12.03 19.49 -2.54
C ARG A 89 13.52 19.54 -2.25
N GLY A 90 13.90 19.38 -0.97
CA GLY A 90 15.29 19.35 -0.53
C GLY A 90 15.99 18.01 -0.74
N VAL A 91 15.26 16.97 -1.18
CA VAL A 91 15.83 15.63 -1.40
C VAL A 91 16.73 15.65 -2.65
N PRO A 92 18.05 15.40 -2.50
CA PRO A 92 18.98 15.44 -3.62
C PRO A 92 18.79 14.23 -4.54
N ASP A 93 18.96 14.42 -5.85
CA ASP A 93 19.01 13.36 -6.87
C ASP A 93 17.93 12.27 -6.71
N MET A 94 16.67 12.68 -6.54
CA MET A 94 15.54 11.77 -6.27
C MET A 94 15.30 10.73 -7.39
N ASP A 95 15.76 10.98 -8.61
CA ASP A 95 15.77 10.02 -9.72
C ASP A 95 16.77 8.86 -9.52
N ARG A 96 17.75 9.05 -8.63
CA ARG A 96 18.76 8.05 -8.22
C ARG A 96 18.65 7.71 -6.73
N LEU A 97 17.45 7.82 -6.17
CA LEU A 97 17.16 7.58 -4.76
C LEU A 97 17.69 6.20 -4.33
N GLY A 98 18.65 6.18 -3.42
CA GLY A 98 19.15 4.93 -2.87
C GLY A 98 18.26 4.42 -1.75
N PHE A 99 18.10 3.10 -1.64
CA PHE A 99 17.37 2.51 -0.53
C PHE A 99 18.18 2.60 0.77
N PRO A 100 17.51 2.74 1.92
CA PRO A 100 18.18 2.81 3.21
C PRO A 100 18.94 1.51 3.50
N ILE A 101 19.93 1.60 4.38
CA ILE A 101 20.74 0.50 4.89
C ILE A 101 20.59 0.54 6.41
N ALA A 102 20.28 -0.61 7.01
CA ALA A 102 20.29 -0.76 8.46
C ALA A 102 21.61 -1.40 8.91
N GLU A 103 22.30 -0.74 9.82
CA GLU A 103 23.48 -1.26 10.48
C GLU A 103 23.14 -1.59 11.93
N LEU A 104 23.21 -2.87 12.28
CA LEU A 104 22.91 -3.37 13.61
C LEU A 104 24.15 -4.04 14.21
N THR A 105 24.36 -3.80 15.49
CA THR A 105 25.26 -4.57 16.37
C THR A 105 24.46 -5.05 17.58
N GLU A 106 25.11 -5.70 18.55
CA GLU A 106 24.44 -6.05 19.81
C GLU A 106 23.86 -4.82 20.53
N ASP A 107 24.53 -3.67 20.46
CA ASP A 107 24.15 -2.46 21.22
C ASP A 107 23.60 -1.31 20.36
N ASP A 108 23.88 -1.33 19.05
CA ASP A 108 23.61 -0.22 18.15
C ASP A 108 22.64 -0.59 17.03
N PHE A 109 21.87 0.41 16.60
CA PHE A 109 20.99 0.32 15.45
C PHE A 109 20.98 1.69 14.77
N HIS A 110 21.45 1.73 13.54
CA HIS A 110 21.48 2.93 12.72
C HIS A 110 20.86 2.69 11.35
N ILE A 111 20.26 3.73 10.80
CA ILE A 111 19.92 3.82 9.39
C ILE A 111 20.95 4.73 8.70
N THR A 112 21.38 4.32 7.52
CA THR A 112 22.27 5.05 6.62
C THR A 112 21.86 4.79 5.17
N LYS A 113 22.63 5.31 4.21
CA LYS A 113 22.48 5.01 2.79
C LYS A 113 23.84 4.88 2.12
N ALA A 114 23.87 4.35 0.90
CA ALA A 114 25.09 4.33 0.10
C ALA A 114 25.60 5.78 -0.19
N PRO A 115 26.92 5.99 -0.25
CA PRO A 115 27.49 7.33 -0.45
C PRO A 115 27.28 7.88 -1.89
N ASP A 116 27.03 7.02 -2.87
CA ASP A 116 26.98 7.34 -4.30
C ASP A 116 25.56 7.39 -4.89
N CYS A 117 24.54 7.29 -4.04
CA CYS A 117 23.12 7.41 -4.40
C CYS A 117 22.52 8.76 -3.99
N GLY A 118 21.39 9.11 -4.59
CA GLY A 118 20.57 10.24 -4.15
C GLY A 118 19.85 9.97 -2.83
N GLY A 119 18.94 10.86 -2.46
CA GLY A 119 18.22 10.78 -1.20
C GLY A 119 18.97 11.38 -0.02
N LEU A 120 18.33 11.31 1.15
CA LEU A 120 18.91 11.74 2.41
C LEU A 120 18.46 10.82 3.55
N ILE A 121 19.27 10.67 4.58
CA ILE A 121 18.88 10.05 5.85
C ILE A 121 18.89 11.12 6.94
N SER A 122 17.69 11.45 7.43
CA SER A 122 17.47 12.44 8.48
C SER A 122 16.49 11.93 9.52
N GLU A 123 16.49 12.54 10.70
CA GLU A 123 15.49 12.23 11.72
C GLU A 123 14.05 12.34 11.19
N GLN A 124 13.76 13.36 10.39
CA GLN A 124 12.42 13.61 9.86
C GLN A 124 12.00 12.52 8.87
N SER A 125 12.85 12.21 7.88
CA SER A 125 12.57 11.17 6.88
C SER A 125 12.40 9.79 7.54
N CYS A 126 13.29 9.45 8.47
CA CYS A 126 13.18 8.19 9.20
C CYS A 126 11.93 8.16 10.11
N LYS A 127 11.54 9.26 10.78
CA LYS A 127 10.32 9.31 11.62
C LYS A 127 9.04 9.13 10.80
N GLU A 128 8.98 9.67 9.59
CA GLU A 128 7.83 9.48 8.69
C GLU A 128 7.68 8.00 8.30
N GLN A 129 8.76 7.31 7.94
CA GLN A 129 8.72 5.86 7.71
C GLN A 129 8.44 5.07 9.00
N PHE A 130 9.05 5.45 10.12
CA PHE A 130 8.95 4.74 11.40
C PHE A 130 7.52 4.67 11.96
N LEU A 131 6.67 5.63 11.60
CA LEU A 131 5.27 5.71 11.99
C LEU A 131 4.31 5.32 10.86
N TYR A 132 4.82 5.02 9.67
CA TYR A 132 4.02 4.67 8.51
C TYR A 132 3.24 3.37 8.77
N GLU A 133 1.93 3.37 8.54
CA GLU A 133 1.04 2.22 8.80
C GLU A 133 1.02 1.71 10.26
N VAL A 134 1.64 2.43 11.20
CA VAL A 134 1.59 2.12 12.63
C VAL A 134 0.45 2.88 13.29
N HIS A 135 -0.62 2.18 13.65
CA HIS A 135 -1.79 2.79 14.28
C HIS A 135 -1.62 3.02 15.79
N ASP A 136 -1.14 2.01 16.53
CA ASP A 136 -0.84 2.09 17.95
C ASP A 136 0.67 1.88 18.18
N PRO A 137 1.45 2.96 18.40
CA PRO A 137 2.89 2.88 18.64
C PRO A 137 3.29 2.01 19.84
N ALA A 138 2.41 1.80 20.82
CA ALA A 138 2.71 0.92 21.94
C ALA A 138 2.46 -0.57 21.61
N ASN A 139 1.65 -0.86 20.58
CA ASN A 139 1.20 -2.22 20.26
C ASN A 139 1.20 -2.47 18.76
N TYR A 140 2.36 -2.30 18.11
CA TYR A 140 2.53 -2.67 16.71
C TYR A 140 2.62 -4.21 16.58
N VAL A 141 1.50 -4.84 16.24
CA VAL A 141 1.37 -6.30 16.21
C VAL A 141 1.96 -6.89 14.93
N THR A 142 2.95 -7.76 15.07
CA THR A 142 3.53 -8.55 13.97
C THR A 142 3.46 -10.05 14.27
N PRO A 143 3.73 -10.94 13.29
CA PRO A 143 3.79 -12.38 13.54
C PRO A 143 4.89 -12.80 14.52
N ASP A 144 5.97 -12.05 14.67
CA ASP A 144 7.14 -12.49 15.44
C ASP A 144 7.16 -11.97 16.88
N VAL A 145 6.79 -10.71 17.09
CA VAL A 145 6.61 -10.05 18.40
C VAL A 145 5.61 -8.90 18.27
N THR A 146 5.02 -8.47 19.38
CA THR A 146 4.31 -7.18 19.41
C THR A 146 5.31 -6.09 19.76
N VAL A 147 5.58 -5.16 18.84
CA VAL A 147 6.59 -4.12 18.99
C VAL A 147 6.01 -2.91 19.73
N ASP A 148 6.77 -2.38 20.68
CA ASP A 148 6.49 -1.14 21.40
C ASP A 148 7.56 -0.10 21.04
N ILE A 149 7.12 0.91 20.29
CA ILE A 149 7.93 2.07 19.88
C ILE A 149 7.48 3.35 20.59
N SER A 150 6.61 3.28 21.60
CA SER A 150 6.06 4.46 22.29
C SER A 150 7.11 5.32 23.00
N ARG A 151 8.30 4.73 23.25
CA ARG A 151 9.47 5.40 23.84
C ARG A 151 10.71 5.31 22.96
N ALA A 152 10.53 4.98 21.68
CA ALA A 152 11.63 4.92 20.75
C ALA A 152 12.18 6.33 20.45
N THR A 153 13.47 6.39 20.14
CA THR A 153 14.18 7.63 19.81
C THR A 153 14.85 7.48 18.46
N LEU A 154 14.71 8.50 17.61
CA LEU A 154 15.49 8.65 16.38
C LEU A 154 16.33 9.91 16.53
N THR A 155 17.65 9.78 16.44
CA THR A 155 18.60 10.87 16.70
C THR A 155 19.63 10.93 15.58
N GLN A 156 19.83 12.11 15.00
CA GLN A 156 20.86 12.30 13.99
C GLN A 156 22.24 12.00 14.60
N SER A 157 23.03 11.15 13.95
CA SER A 157 24.34 10.72 14.46
C SER A 157 25.45 10.82 13.41
N GLY A 158 25.26 11.68 12.41
CA GLY A 158 26.19 11.92 11.32
C GLY A 158 25.47 12.48 10.09
N ASP A 159 26.24 12.80 9.06
CA ASP A 159 25.63 13.06 7.75
C ASP A 159 25.03 11.77 7.21
N ASN A 160 23.80 11.85 6.70
CA ASN A 160 23.05 10.69 6.22
C ASN A 160 23.02 9.51 7.21
N ARG A 161 22.90 9.79 8.50
CA ARG A 161 22.93 8.77 9.53
C ARG A 161 22.04 9.09 10.73
N VAL A 162 21.15 8.16 11.06
CA VAL A 162 20.24 8.26 12.19
C VAL A 162 20.38 7.04 13.09
N ARG A 163 20.61 7.26 14.38
CA ARG A 163 20.55 6.23 15.41
C ARG A 163 19.10 6.00 15.82
N VAL A 164 18.71 4.73 15.91
CA VAL A 164 17.41 4.30 16.43
C VAL A 164 17.63 3.63 17.79
N GLY A 165 16.82 3.99 18.78
CA GLY A 165 16.90 3.46 20.14
C GLY A 165 15.52 3.30 20.79
N GLY A 166 15.47 2.65 21.95
CA GLY A 166 14.25 2.58 22.76
C GLY A 166 13.13 1.69 22.19
N VAL A 167 13.41 0.87 21.19
CA VAL A 167 12.47 -0.14 20.66
C VAL A 167 12.39 -1.32 21.63
N LYS A 168 11.17 -1.74 21.99
CA LYS A 168 10.92 -2.84 22.93
C LYS A 168 9.99 -3.89 22.35
N GLY A 169 10.11 -5.13 22.83
CA GLY A 169 9.28 -6.24 22.40
C GLY A 169 8.35 -6.76 23.49
N LYS A 170 7.16 -7.17 23.09
CA LYS A 170 6.20 -7.93 23.89
C LYS A 170 5.96 -9.29 23.24
N ALA A 171 5.31 -10.19 23.98
CA ALA A 171 4.98 -11.52 23.48
C ALA A 171 4.31 -11.47 22.10
N LYS A 172 4.64 -12.47 21.27
CA LYS A 172 4.01 -12.65 19.96
C LYS A 172 2.52 -12.95 20.12
N PRO A 173 1.65 -12.51 19.20
CA PRO A 173 0.21 -12.74 19.31
C PRO A 173 -0.11 -14.22 19.12
N ASP A 174 -1.15 -14.75 19.78
CA ASP A 174 -1.57 -16.17 19.63
C ASP A 174 -2.18 -16.48 18.24
N GLN A 175 -2.59 -15.44 17.52
CA GLN A 175 -3.23 -15.52 16.21
C GLN A 175 -2.43 -14.77 15.15
N LEU A 176 -2.53 -15.24 13.90
CA LEU A 176 -1.94 -14.63 12.71
C LEU A 176 -2.99 -13.92 11.87
N LYS A 177 -2.56 -12.89 11.13
CA LYS A 177 -3.42 -12.21 10.16
C LYS A 177 -3.67 -13.11 8.96
N LEU A 178 -4.94 -13.38 8.69
CA LEU A 178 -5.41 -14.12 7.52
C LEU A 178 -6.15 -13.16 6.58
N CYS A 179 -5.65 -13.07 5.36
CA CYS A 179 -6.24 -12.28 4.28
C CYS A 179 -6.89 -13.24 3.27
N LEU A 180 -8.21 -13.28 3.26
CA LEU A 180 -8.98 -14.03 2.28
C LEU A 180 -9.36 -13.14 1.11
N GLY A 181 -8.89 -13.47 -0.08
CA GLY A 181 -9.35 -12.85 -1.32
C GLY A 181 -10.59 -13.57 -1.84
N TYR A 182 -11.62 -12.83 -2.22
CA TYR A 182 -12.82 -13.39 -2.84
C TYR A 182 -13.24 -12.59 -4.08
N HIS A 183 -13.90 -13.25 -5.03
CA HIS A 183 -14.48 -12.57 -6.18
C HIS A 183 -15.65 -11.69 -5.72
N ALA A 184 -15.48 -10.38 -5.84
CA ALA A 184 -16.40 -9.34 -5.37
C ALA A 184 -17.09 -8.63 -6.55
N GLY A 185 -17.29 -9.35 -7.65
CA GLY A 185 -17.95 -8.86 -8.87
C GLY A 185 -16.97 -8.24 -9.86
N TYR A 186 -17.48 -7.27 -10.61
CA TYR A 186 -16.79 -6.66 -11.76
C TYR A 186 -16.78 -5.15 -11.66
N LYS A 187 -15.71 -4.52 -12.13
CA LYS A 187 -15.61 -3.07 -12.22
C LYS A 187 -15.28 -2.59 -13.62
N VAL A 188 -15.72 -1.37 -13.90
CA VAL A 188 -15.26 -0.55 -15.04
C VAL A 188 -14.83 0.79 -14.47
N VAL A 189 -13.63 1.24 -14.85
CA VAL A 189 -13.12 2.58 -14.55
C VAL A 189 -12.80 3.26 -15.86
N THR A 190 -13.25 4.49 -16.02
CA THR A 190 -13.03 5.28 -17.23
C THR A 190 -12.69 6.72 -16.86
N TYR A 191 -12.07 7.41 -17.82
CA TYR A 191 -11.70 8.80 -17.71
C TYR A 191 -12.20 9.57 -18.94
N LEU A 192 -12.66 10.79 -18.73
CA LEU A 192 -12.99 11.73 -19.80
C LEU A 192 -12.52 13.12 -19.40
N SER A 193 -11.64 13.71 -20.19
CA SER A 193 -11.02 15.00 -19.89
C SER A 193 -11.80 16.12 -20.53
N PHE A 194 -11.96 17.25 -19.84
CA PHE A 194 -12.57 18.46 -20.36
C PHE A 194 -11.61 19.64 -20.24
N ALA A 195 -11.44 20.36 -21.34
CA ALA A 195 -10.65 21.58 -21.40
C ALA A 195 -11.49 22.83 -21.12
N TRP A 196 -10.82 23.86 -20.63
CA TRP A 196 -11.31 25.22 -20.47
C TRP A 196 -11.95 25.77 -21.77
N PRO A 197 -12.94 26.67 -21.71
CA PRO A 197 -13.61 27.19 -20.50
C PRO A 197 -14.51 26.17 -19.82
N ASP A 198 -14.88 26.41 -18.56
CA ASP A 198 -15.92 25.66 -17.84
C ASP A 198 -15.63 24.15 -17.70
N ALA A 199 -14.35 23.78 -17.59
CA ALA A 199 -13.91 22.38 -17.58
C ALA A 199 -14.65 21.53 -16.51
N TYR A 200 -14.81 22.09 -15.31
CA TYR A 200 -15.53 21.42 -14.22
C TYR A 200 -17.02 21.25 -14.51
N GLU A 201 -17.70 22.32 -14.96
CA GLU A 201 -19.14 22.27 -15.28
C GLU A 201 -19.42 21.24 -16.39
N LYS A 202 -18.59 21.21 -17.43
CA LYS A 202 -18.65 20.20 -18.50
C LYS A 202 -18.47 18.78 -17.96
N ALA A 203 -17.52 18.58 -17.04
CA ALA A 203 -17.29 17.28 -16.40
C ALA A 203 -18.50 16.84 -15.55
N GLN A 204 -19.11 17.75 -14.79
CA GLN A 204 -20.34 17.48 -14.04
C GLN A 204 -21.48 17.11 -14.98
N TYR A 205 -21.69 17.90 -16.04
CA TYR A 205 -22.75 17.67 -17.01
C TYR A 205 -22.58 16.33 -17.76
N ALA A 206 -21.35 15.95 -18.10
CA ALA A 206 -21.06 14.64 -18.66
C ALA A 206 -21.37 13.49 -17.67
N GLY A 207 -21.05 13.67 -16.39
CA GLY A 207 -21.46 12.77 -15.31
C GLY A 207 -22.98 12.58 -15.27
N ASP A 208 -23.74 13.67 -15.30
CA ASP A 208 -25.20 13.64 -15.33
C ASP A 208 -25.78 12.93 -16.55
N ILE A 209 -25.19 13.13 -17.74
CA ILE A 209 -25.58 12.42 -18.96
C ILE A 209 -25.38 10.91 -18.78
N LEU A 210 -24.25 10.49 -18.20
CA LEU A 210 -23.96 9.08 -17.95
C LEU A 210 -24.94 8.48 -16.94
N MET A 211 -25.25 9.20 -15.86
CA MET A 211 -26.29 8.77 -14.90
C MET A 211 -27.64 8.55 -15.57
N LYS A 212 -28.07 9.49 -16.42
CA LYS A 212 -29.33 9.37 -17.18
C LYS A 212 -29.29 8.19 -18.17
N LYS A 213 -28.16 7.92 -18.82
CA LYS A 213 -27.98 6.78 -19.74
C LYS A 213 -28.01 5.45 -18.99
N MET A 214 -27.29 5.33 -17.88
CA MET A 214 -27.31 4.13 -17.03
C MET A 214 -28.72 3.82 -16.52
N LYS A 215 -29.45 4.84 -16.05
CA LYS A 215 -30.84 4.69 -15.62
C LYS A 215 -31.77 4.21 -16.75
N ARG A 216 -31.66 4.79 -17.95
CA ARG A 216 -32.47 4.38 -19.13
C ARG A 216 -32.22 2.92 -19.54
N LYS A 217 -31.01 2.42 -19.33
CA LYS A 217 -30.65 1.02 -19.60
C LYS A 217 -31.02 0.05 -18.47
N GLY A 218 -31.58 0.55 -17.36
CA GLY A 218 -31.85 -0.28 -16.18
C GLY A 218 -30.59 -0.88 -15.57
N MET A 219 -29.45 -0.21 -15.74
CA MET A 219 -28.16 -0.74 -15.29
C MET A 219 -28.11 -0.88 -13.77
N ARG A 220 -27.67 -2.04 -13.29
CA ARG A 220 -27.50 -2.33 -11.86
C ARG A 220 -26.04 -2.21 -11.46
N TYR A 221 -25.78 -1.57 -10.34
CA TYR A 221 -24.44 -1.47 -9.75
C TYR A 221 -24.53 -1.54 -8.23
N GLU A 222 -23.47 -2.07 -7.61
CA GLU A 222 -23.31 -2.13 -6.15
C GLU A 222 -22.67 -0.86 -5.62
N ASP A 223 -21.81 -0.23 -6.41
CA ASP A 223 -21.11 0.99 -6.06
C ASP A 223 -20.85 1.82 -7.31
N LEU A 224 -20.89 3.14 -7.16
CA LEU A 224 -20.64 4.12 -8.20
C LEU A 224 -19.90 5.29 -7.59
N ARG A 225 -18.80 5.66 -8.24
CA ARG A 225 -17.98 6.80 -7.86
C ARG A 225 -17.74 7.69 -9.08
N ILE A 226 -17.97 8.98 -8.89
CA ILE A 226 -17.69 10.03 -9.86
C ILE A 226 -16.69 10.97 -9.19
N ASP A 227 -15.50 11.09 -9.75
CA ASP A 227 -14.43 11.96 -9.25
C ASP A 227 -14.01 12.98 -10.30
N TYR A 228 -13.47 14.09 -9.82
CA TYR A 228 -12.93 15.16 -10.65
C TYR A 228 -11.42 15.27 -10.39
N VAL A 229 -10.64 14.54 -11.18
CA VAL A 229 -9.17 14.52 -11.06
C VAL A 229 -8.62 15.86 -11.56
N GLY A 230 -7.71 16.43 -10.77
CA GLY A 230 -7.22 17.81 -10.92
C GLY A 230 -7.94 18.81 -10.01
N LEU A 231 -9.12 18.48 -9.48
CA LEU A 231 -9.87 19.32 -8.54
C LEU A 231 -9.82 18.76 -7.11
N ASN A 232 -10.49 17.63 -6.87
CA ASN A 232 -10.68 17.09 -5.52
C ASN A 232 -10.69 15.55 -5.43
N ALA A 233 -10.26 14.81 -6.46
CA ALA A 233 -10.36 13.35 -6.48
C ALA A 233 -9.61 12.61 -5.33
N LEU A 234 -8.57 13.22 -4.74
CA LEU A 234 -7.79 12.63 -3.64
C LEU A 234 -8.32 13.02 -2.25
N HIS A 235 -8.60 14.31 -2.04
CA HIS A 235 -9.06 14.83 -0.74
C HIS A 235 -10.58 14.90 -0.60
N LEU A 236 -11.34 14.63 -1.67
CA LEU A 236 -12.81 14.63 -1.69
C LEU A 236 -13.38 15.92 -1.07
N ASP A 237 -14.28 15.79 -0.11
CA ASP A 237 -14.98 16.89 0.55
C ASP A 237 -14.08 17.71 1.50
N VAL A 238 -12.81 17.29 1.67
CA VAL A 238 -11.82 18.00 2.48
C VAL A 238 -10.97 18.96 1.63
N ALA A 239 -11.08 18.90 0.29
CA ALA A 239 -10.40 19.84 -0.59
C ALA A 239 -11.05 21.23 -0.50
N GLU A 240 -10.24 22.27 -0.36
CA GLU A 240 -10.71 23.66 -0.47
C GLU A 240 -11.00 23.97 -1.94
N VAL A 241 -12.28 24.16 -2.28
CA VAL A 241 -12.73 24.46 -3.65
C VAL A 241 -13.58 25.73 -3.62
N ASP A 242 -13.13 26.77 -4.33
CA ASP A 242 -13.85 28.03 -4.51
C ASP A 242 -14.18 28.31 -6.00
N GLU A 243 -15.02 29.33 -6.24
CA GLU A 243 -15.43 29.70 -7.60
C GLU A 243 -14.27 30.18 -8.48
N ASP A 244 -13.28 30.86 -7.90
CA ASP A 244 -12.16 31.44 -8.63
C ASP A 244 -11.15 30.36 -9.06
N LEU A 245 -10.98 29.31 -8.25
CA LEU A 245 -10.27 28.10 -8.62
C LEU A 245 -10.95 27.44 -9.80
N ILE A 246 -12.25 27.15 -9.68
CA ILE A 246 -13.05 26.48 -10.73
C ILE A 246 -12.95 27.24 -12.07
N ARG A 247 -13.13 28.56 -12.07
CA ARG A 247 -13.06 29.39 -13.28
C ARG A 247 -11.70 29.37 -13.98
N ARG A 248 -10.61 29.17 -13.21
CA ARG A 248 -9.23 29.18 -13.72
C ARG A 248 -8.69 27.79 -14.05
N MET A 249 -9.45 26.72 -13.80
CA MET A 249 -9.02 25.37 -14.15
C MET A 249 -8.90 25.21 -15.66
N ASN A 250 -7.68 24.93 -16.14
CA ASN A 250 -7.42 24.67 -17.55
C ASN A 250 -8.04 23.34 -18.01
N GLU A 251 -8.09 22.36 -17.11
CA GLU A 251 -8.61 21.03 -17.39
C GLU A 251 -9.16 20.36 -16.13
N VAL A 252 -10.16 19.51 -16.32
CA VAL A 252 -10.70 18.61 -15.29
C VAL A 252 -10.93 17.25 -15.93
N ILE A 253 -10.49 16.19 -15.27
CA ILE A 253 -10.74 14.83 -15.74
C ILE A 253 -11.86 14.21 -14.92
N LEU A 254 -12.98 13.96 -15.58
CA LEU A 254 -14.07 13.15 -15.04
C LEU A 254 -13.61 11.69 -14.98
N ARG A 255 -13.51 11.14 -13.78
CA ARG A 255 -13.32 9.71 -13.54
C ARG A 255 -14.66 9.11 -13.13
N ILE A 256 -15.08 8.05 -13.80
CA ILE A 256 -16.26 7.28 -13.41
C ILE A 256 -15.84 5.85 -13.17
N ALA A 257 -16.14 5.36 -11.97
CA ALA A 257 -15.88 4.00 -11.56
C ALA A 257 -17.18 3.36 -11.08
N ILE A 258 -17.51 2.21 -11.63
CA ILE A 258 -18.64 1.40 -11.18
C ILE A 258 -18.15 0.04 -10.71
N ARG A 259 -18.85 -0.53 -9.73
CA ARG A 259 -18.75 -1.95 -9.36
C ARG A 259 -20.11 -2.60 -9.49
N THR A 260 -20.16 -3.79 -10.04
CA THR A 260 -21.39 -4.54 -10.35
C THR A 260 -21.22 -6.00 -9.91
N LYS A 261 -22.33 -6.68 -9.61
CA LYS A 261 -22.32 -8.13 -9.37
C LYS A 261 -22.09 -8.91 -10.66
N GLU A 262 -22.82 -8.57 -11.71
CA GLU A 262 -22.80 -9.28 -12.99
C GLU A 262 -21.93 -8.57 -14.02
N LYS A 263 -21.12 -9.35 -14.76
CA LYS A 263 -20.25 -8.83 -15.82
C LYS A 263 -21.03 -8.07 -16.89
N THR A 264 -22.22 -8.56 -17.21
CA THR A 264 -23.11 -7.97 -18.22
C THR A 264 -23.58 -6.58 -17.82
N ASP A 265 -23.83 -6.34 -16.53
CA ASP A 265 -24.21 -5.02 -16.04
C ASP A 265 -23.04 -4.03 -16.19
N ALA A 266 -21.82 -4.43 -15.83
CA ALA A 266 -20.61 -3.62 -16.07
C ALA A 266 -20.39 -3.28 -17.55
N GLN A 267 -20.72 -4.18 -18.47
CA GLN A 267 -20.54 -3.94 -19.91
C GLN A 267 -21.44 -2.83 -20.46
N LEU A 268 -22.58 -2.54 -19.82
CA LEU A 268 -23.57 -1.57 -20.32
C LEU A 268 -23.04 -0.14 -20.38
N ILE A 269 -22.09 0.23 -19.51
CA ILE A 269 -21.51 1.58 -19.45
C ILE A 269 -20.44 1.83 -20.52
N ILE A 270 -19.72 0.78 -20.94
CA ILE A 270 -18.57 0.88 -21.86
C ILE A 270 -18.92 1.63 -23.17
N PRO A 271 -20.03 1.31 -23.88
CA PRO A 271 -20.39 2.04 -25.10
C PRO A 271 -20.96 3.44 -24.83
N GLU A 272 -21.24 3.82 -23.58
CA GLU A 272 -21.86 5.10 -23.26
C GLU A 272 -20.86 6.23 -23.03
N ILE A 273 -19.62 5.88 -22.67
CA ILE A 273 -18.58 6.84 -22.30
C ILE A 273 -17.88 7.39 -23.53
N SER A 274 -17.30 6.53 -24.37
CA SER A 274 -16.48 6.99 -25.50
C SER A 274 -17.23 7.94 -26.46
N PRO A 275 -18.53 7.70 -26.78
CA PRO A 275 -19.28 8.61 -27.64
C PRO A 275 -19.50 10.01 -27.07
N LEU A 276 -19.33 10.25 -25.76
CA LEU A 276 -19.50 11.59 -25.18
C LEU A 276 -18.46 12.60 -25.64
N GLN A 277 -17.36 12.14 -26.24
CA GLN A 277 -16.39 13.05 -26.83
C GLN A 277 -17.02 13.91 -27.95
N LEU A 278 -17.90 13.31 -28.75
CA LEU A 278 -18.54 13.96 -29.90
C LEU A 278 -20.05 14.17 -29.71
N ASN A 279 -20.64 13.57 -28.67
CA ASN A 279 -22.07 13.64 -28.36
C ASN A 279 -22.35 14.16 -26.93
N GLY A 280 -21.41 14.91 -26.35
CA GLY A 280 -21.48 15.44 -25.00
C GLY A 280 -21.03 16.91 -24.92
N PRO A 281 -20.74 17.44 -23.72
CA PRO A 281 -20.22 18.79 -23.58
C PRO A 281 -18.91 18.99 -24.38
N PRO A 282 -18.67 20.21 -24.92
CA PRO A 282 -17.56 20.45 -25.84
C PRO A 282 -16.20 20.50 -25.13
N GLY A 283 -15.11 20.31 -25.89
CA GLY A 283 -13.74 20.36 -25.36
C GLY A 283 -13.30 19.06 -24.67
N ALA A 284 -13.95 17.94 -25.02
CA ALA A 284 -13.62 16.63 -24.49
C ALA A 284 -12.41 15.98 -25.19
N SER A 285 -11.55 15.32 -24.43
CA SER A 285 -10.42 14.53 -24.94
C SER A 285 -10.26 13.21 -24.17
N PHE A 286 -9.50 12.27 -24.74
CA PHE A 286 -9.17 11.00 -24.11
C PHE A 286 -7.73 10.97 -23.61
N PHE A 287 -7.56 10.54 -22.36
CA PHE A 287 -6.32 9.94 -21.88
C PHE A 287 -6.56 8.44 -21.72
N GLY A 288 -6.14 7.66 -22.72
CA GLY A 288 -6.30 6.20 -22.75
C GLY A 288 -7.33 5.68 -23.76
N GLY A 289 -7.53 4.36 -23.76
CA GLY A 289 -8.38 3.65 -24.71
C GLY A 289 -9.80 3.39 -24.19
N ARG A 290 -10.52 2.50 -24.89
CA ARG A 290 -11.85 2.04 -24.49
C ARG A 290 -11.77 1.36 -23.12
N ALA A 291 -12.73 1.65 -22.24
CA ALA A 291 -12.78 1.01 -20.93
C ALA A 291 -13.03 -0.51 -21.07
N HIS A 292 -12.46 -1.28 -20.14
CA HIS A 292 -12.61 -2.73 -20.08
C HIS A 292 -13.18 -3.16 -18.73
N VAL A 293 -13.94 -4.25 -18.74
CA VAL A 293 -14.40 -4.88 -17.50
C VAL A 293 -13.23 -5.64 -16.87
N THR A 294 -13.04 -5.45 -15.57
CA THR A 294 -12.04 -6.18 -14.78
C THR A 294 -12.72 -6.84 -13.58
N ASP A 295 -12.22 -7.99 -13.16
CA ASP A 295 -12.65 -8.63 -11.93
C ASP A 295 -12.26 -7.78 -10.72
N VAL A 296 -13.10 -7.81 -9.68
CA VAL A 296 -12.81 -7.19 -8.39
C VAL A 296 -12.51 -8.31 -7.41
N ILE A 297 -11.32 -8.29 -6.82
CA ILE A 297 -11.00 -9.14 -5.68
C ILE A 297 -11.24 -8.33 -4.42
N GLY A 298 -12.26 -8.71 -3.65
CA GLY A 298 -12.51 -8.19 -2.32
C GLY A 298 -11.57 -8.82 -1.31
N LEU A 299 -11.22 -8.07 -0.27
CA LEU A 299 -10.42 -8.55 0.85
C LEU A 299 -11.33 -8.77 2.06
N TRP A 300 -11.22 -9.95 2.67
CA TRP A 300 -11.78 -10.25 3.97
C TRP A 300 -10.64 -10.50 4.97
N PRO A 301 -10.25 -9.49 5.76
CA PRO A 301 -9.23 -9.64 6.79
C PRO A 301 -9.83 -10.28 8.05
N THR A 302 -9.15 -11.28 8.58
CA THR A 302 -9.49 -11.94 9.85
C THR A 302 -8.24 -12.47 10.54
N LEU A 303 -8.41 -13.17 11.66
CA LEU A 303 -7.33 -13.81 12.41
C LEU A 303 -7.51 -15.33 12.38
N ILE A 304 -6.40 -16.06 12.41
CA ILE A 304 -6.38 -17.52 12.49
C ILE A 304 -5.44 -17.97 13.61
N PRO A 305 -5.77 -19.02 14.40
CA PRO A 305 -4.83 -19.61 15.34
C PRO A 305 -3.53 -20.06 14.66
N ARG A 306 -2.38 -19.86 15.30
CA ARG A 306 -1.08 -20.28 14.75
C ARG A 306 -0.98 -21.77 14.47
N ASP A 307 -1.53 -22.58 15.37
CA ASP A 307 -1.52 -24.05 15.28
C ASP A 307 -2.41 -24.59 14.15
N ALA A 308 -3.30 -23.77 13.58
CA ALA A 308 -4.05 -24.10 12.38
C ALA A 308 -3.23 -23.92 11.08
N VAL A 309 -2.02 -23.37 11.16
CA VAL A 309 -1.15 -23.10 10.00
C VAL A 309 0.10 -23.97 10.09
N ARG A 310 0.33 -24.77 9.05
CA ARG A 310 1.55 -25.56 8.89
C ARG A 310 2.46 -24.87 7.88
N LEU A 311 3.54 -24.26 8.35
CA LEU A 311 4.56 -23.66 7.51
C LEU A 311 5.63 -24.70 7.20
N GLU A 312 6.03 -24.80 5.94
CA GLU A 312 7.06 -25.73 5.49
C GLU A 312 8.11 -24.97 4.68
N SER A 313 9.37 -25.31 4.91
CA SER A 313 10.51 -24.84 4.11
C SER A 313 10.98 -25.98 3.21
N HIS A 314 11.35 -25.64 1.98
CA HIS A 314 11.89 -26.58 1.01
C HIS A 314 13.16 -25.98 0.40
N ILE A 315 14.24 -26.77 0.37
CA ILE A 315 15.49 -26.39 -0.28
C ILE A 315 15.58 -27.05 -1.65
N LEU A 316 15.97 -26.26 -2.66
CA LEU A 316 16.23 -26.71 -4.01
C LEU A 316 17.65 -26.29 -4.39
N GLU A 317 18.49 -27.25 -4.75
CA GLU A 317 19.82 -26.98 -5.30
C GLU A 317 19.70 -26.82 -6.81
N VAL A 318 20.11 -25.66 -7.32
CA VAL A 318 20.13 -25.37 -8.76
C VAL A 318 21.59 -25.41 -9.20
N VAL A 319 21.95 -26.47 -9.94
CA VAL A 319 23.29 -26.72 -10.47
C VAL A 319 23.47 -26.08 -11.84
#